data_AF-A0A7L0IIE2-F1
#
_entry.id   AF-A0A7L0IIE2-F1
#
_cell.length_a   1.000
_cell.length_b   1.000
_cell.length_c   1.000
_cell.angle_alpha   90.00
_cell.angle_beta   90.00
_cell.angle_gamma   90.00
#
_symmetry.space_group_name_H-M   'P 1'
#
loop_
_entity.id
_entity.type
_entity.pdbx_description
1 polymer ?
#
loop_
_entity_poly.entity_id
_entity_poly.type
_entity_poly.pdbx_seq_one_letter_code
_entity_poly.pdbx_strand_id
1 'polypeptide(L)'
;LSSGAKMGCFTFIKVMMILFNLAIFLSGGTLLGVGIWVKVDGQSFMDIFGTLSSSVLQVVNVSYVLIVIGAILLVIGFLGCYGAQRESKCLLMMFFSVVLIIFIAEVAVAVVALVYTTLAESLLSAVVTPVLKEQYGKDQTFTTIWNTTMTKVHCCGLNNYTDFNDSFWYKQHGSYPHQCCNFINSTEPCTVTLAAQKNVTGCFDQILEEIRTNAGVAGGVAAGIAALEIAAMAVSMYLYCRLDEK
;
A
#
# COMPACT_ATOMS: atom_id res chain seq x y z
N LEU A 1 23.21 2.50 -42.85
CA LEU A 1 22.47 1.68 -41.86
C LEU A 1 21.27 2.39 -41.18
N SER A 2 20.74 3.51 -41.71
CA SER A 2 20.14 4.53 -40.83
C SER A 2 18.60 4.53 -40.66
N SER A 3 17.78 4.10 -41.64
CA SER A 3 16.29 4.18 -41.50
C SER A 3 15.62 2.88 -41.02
N GLY A 4 16.08 1.71 -41.48
CA GLY A 4 15.47 0.42 -41.11
C GLY A 4 15.62 0.08 -39.62
N ALA A 5 16.80 0.33 -39.04
CA ALA A 5 17.05 0.12 -37.61
C ALA A 5 16.26 1.12 -36.73
N LYS A 6 16.05 2.36 -37.20
CA LYS A 6 15.26 3.38 -36.48
C LYS A 6 13.78 3.02 -36.44
N MET A 7 13.21 2.52 -37.53
CA MET A 7 11.81 2.04 -37.56
C MET A 7 11.61 0.77 -36.70
N GLY A 8 12.58 -0.14 -36.70
CA GLY A 8 12.55 -1.33 -35.85
C GLY A 8 12.59 -1.01 -34.35
N CYS A 9 13.49 -0.11 -33.94
CA CYS A 9 13.62 0.32 -32.54
C CYS A 9 12.36 1.03 -32.03
N PHE A 10 11.79 1.96 -32.81
CA PHE A 10 10.54 2.63 -32.45
C PHE A 10 9.39 1.64 -32.26
N THR A 11 9.25 0.68 -33.18
CA THR A 11 8.20 -0.34 -33.11
C THR A 11 8.41 -1.25 -31.89
N PHE A 12 9.65 -1.66 -31.60
CA PHE A 12 9.98 -2.47 -30.44
C PHE A 12 9.63 -1.77 -29.13
N ILE A 13 10.06 -0.52 -28.94
CA ILE A 13 9.77 0.27 -27.73
C ILE A 13 8.26 0.46 -27.56
N LYS A 14 7.54 0.77 -28.64
CA LYS A 14 6.08 0.91 -28.65
C LYS A 14 5.39 -0.38 -28.20
N VAL A 15 5.79 -1.53 -28.76
CA VAL A 15 5.21 -2.83 -28.41
C VAL A 15 5.50 -3.18 -26.95
N MET A 16 6.73 -2.96 -26.48
CA MET A 16 7.08 -3.20 -25.07
C MET A 16 6.23 -2.33 -24.14
N MET A 17 6.08 -1.03 -24.43
CA MET A 17 5.23 -0.14 -23.64
C MET A 17 3.78 -0.63 -23.59
N ILE A 18 3.22 -1.08 -24.71
CA ILE A 18 1.87 -1.64 -24.77
C ILE A 18 1.76 -2.90 -23.90
N LEU A 19 2.72 -3.83 -24.01
CA LEU A 19 2.69 -5.08 -23.24
C LEU A 19 2.78 -4.84 -21.73
N PHE A 20 3.71 -3.99 -21.28
CA PHE A 20 3.84 -3.68 -19.85
C PHE A 20 2.60 -2.95 -19.31
N ASN A 21 2.07 -1.96 -20.03
CA ASN A 21 0.87 -1.25 -19.59
C ASN A 21 -0.38 -2.12 -19.66
N LEU A 22 -0.46 -3.08 -20.59
CA LEU A 22 -1.53 -4.08 -20.62
C LEU A 22 -1.45 -5.01 -19.39
N ALA A 23 -0.26 -5.44 -18.99
CA ALA A 23 -0.09 -6.23 -17.78
C ALA A 23 -0.53 -5.44 -16.53
N ILE A 24 -0.16 -4.15 -16.45
CA ILE A 24 -0.61 -3.23 -15.38
C ILE A 24 -2.13 -3.04 -15.40
N PHE A 25 -2.73 -2.90 -16.58
CA PHE A 25 -4.17 -2.78 -16.73
C PHE A 25 -4.91 -4.02 -16.22
N LEU A 26 -4.44 -5.22 -16.62
CA LEU A 26 -5.03 -6.49 -16.20
C LEU A 26 -4.82 -6.76 -14.71
N SER A 27 -3.66 -6.43 -14.16
CA SER A 27 -3.41 -6.55 -12.71
C SER A 27 -4.28 -5.55 -11.94
N GLY A 28 -4.41 -4.31 -12.39
CA GLY A 28 -5.30 -3.30 -11.82
C GLY A 28 -6.77 -3.74 -11.83
N GLY A 29 -7.25 -4.27 -12.96
CA GLY A 29 -8.60 -4.85 -13.06
C GLY A 29 -8.83 -6.04 -12.13
N THR A 30 -7.82 -6.89 -11.95
CA THR A 30 -7.88 -8.02 -11.01
C THR A 30 -7.94 -7.52 -9.57
N LEU A 31 -7.06 -6.59 -9.18
CA LEU A 31 -7.06 -6.00 -7.83
C LEU A 31 -8.37 -5.28 -7.52
N LEU A 32 -8.89 -4.51 -8.47
CA LEU A 32 -10.17 -3.83 -8.34
C LEU A 32 -11.33 -4.83 -8.21
N GLY A 33 -11.36 -5.85 -9.06
CA GLY A 33 -12.38 -6.90 -9.03
C GLY A 33 -12.37 -7.69 -7.72
N VAL A 34 -11.19 -8.10 -7.25
CA VAL A 34 -11.01 -8.76 -5.95
C VAL A 34 -11.42 -7.82 -4.81
N GLY A 35 -11.01 -6.56 -4.84
CA GLY A 35 -11.41 -5.58 -3.84
C GLY A 35 -12.93 -5.39 -3.76
N ILE A 36 -13.61 -5.26 -4.90
CA ILE A 36 -15.07 -5.15 -4.94
C ILE A 36 -15.74 -6.45 -4.48
N TRP A 37 -15.27 -7.62 -4.94
CA TRP A 37 -15.80 -8.91 -4.51
C TRP A 37 -15.75 -9.02 -3.00
N VAL A 38 -14.57 -8.84 -2.41
CA VAL A 38 -14.36 -8.91 -0.97
C VAL A 38 -15.28 -7.94 -0.22
N LYS A 39 -15.50 -6.75 -0.78
CA LYS A 39 -16.35 -5.74 -0.15
C LYS A 39 -17.83 -6.11 -0.17
N VAL A 40 -18.31 -6.69 -1.26
CA VAL A 40 -19.72 -6.99 -1.49
C VAL A 40 -20.11 -8.35 -0.91
N ASP A 41 -19.24 -9.35 -1.08
CA ASP A 41 -19.47 -10.73 -0.70
C ASP A 41 -18.19 -11.38 -0.16
N GLY A 42 -17.75 -10.86 0.99
CA GLY A 42 -16.59 -11.39 1.69
C GLY A 42 -16.77 -12.85 2.14
N GLN A 43 -18.00 -13.33 2.38
CA GLN A 43 -18.25 -14.71 2.80
C GLN A 43 -17.95 -15.71 1.68
N SER A 44 -18.46 -15.49 0.47
CA SER A 44 -18.15 -16.39 -0.66
C SER A 44 -16.68 -16.37 -1.08
N PHE A 45 -15.99 -15.23 -0.95
CA PHE A 45 -14.54 -15.16 -1.15
C PHE A 45 -13.81 -16.09 -0.18
N MET A 46 -14.27 -16.15 1.08
CA MET A 46 -13.71 -16.99 2.12
C MET A 46 -14.02 -18.47 1.94
N ASP A 47 -15.19 -18.84 1.45
CA ASP A 47 -15.51 -20.25 1.21
C ASP A 47 -14.61 -20.88 0.11
N ILE A 48 -14.15 -20.06 -0.84
CA ILE A 48 -13.30 -20.50 -1.96
C ILE A 48 -11.82 -20.50 -1.57
N PHE A 49 -11.35 -19.48 -0.83
CA PHE A 49 -9.92 -19.27 -0.55
C PHE A 49 -9.52 -19.46 0.92
N GLY A 50 -10.47 -19.69 1.82
CA GLY A 50 -10.29 -19.73 3.28
C GLY A 50 -9.46 -20.90 3.81
N THR A 51 -9.26 -21.96 3.02
CA THR A 51 -8.34 -23.07 3.36
C THR A 51 -6.86 -22.69 3.19
N LEU A 52 -6.54 -21.61 2.47
CA LEU A 52 -5.18 -21.07 2.31
C LEU A 52 -4.86 -19.93 3.29
N SER A 53 -5.86 -19.40 4.01
CA SER A 53 -5.71 -18.22 4.88
C SER A 53 -6.19 -18.50 6.31
N SER A 54 -5.26 -18.66 7.25
CA SER A 54 -5.54 -18.79 8.69
C SER A 54 -5.91 -17.47 9.39
N SER A 55 -6.43 -16.48 8.65
CA SER A 55 -6.78 -15.14 9.16
C SER A 55 -8.05 -14.65 8.48
N VAL A 56 -9.18 -15.00 9.09
CA VAL A 56 -10.56 -15.02 8.57
C VAL A 56 -11.13 -13.63 8.24
N LEU A 57 -10.43 -12.56 8.59
CA LEU A 57 -10.99 -11.22 8.62
C LEU A 57 -9.86 -10.23 8.38
N GLN A 58 -9.22 -10.31 7.21
CA GLN A 58 -8.17 -9.37 6.81
C GLN A 58 -8.63 -8.52 5.62
N VAL A 59 -9.83 -8.78 5.10
CA VAL A 59 -10.10 -8.58 3.68
C VAL A 59 -10.95 -7.32 3.41
N VAL A 60 -11.91 -6.95 4.28
CA VAL A 60 -12.93 -5.90 4.01
C VAL A 60 -12.45 -4.44 4.17
N ASN A 61 -11.33 -4.19 4.86
CA ASN A 61 -10.70 -2.86 4.90
C ASN A 61 -9.46 -2.76 3.99
N VAL A 62 -8.74 -3.86 3.82
CA VAL A 62 -7.74 -4.01 2.75
C VAL A 62 -8.41 -3.88 1.38
N SER A 63 -9.69 -4.26 1.24
CA SER A 63 -10.43 -4.10 0.00
C SER A 63 -10.55 -2.65 -0.45
N TYR A 64 -10.68 -1.68 0.46
CA TYR A 64 -10.69 -0.27 0.05
C TYR A 64 -9.35 0.15 -0.55
N VAL A 65 -8.24 -0.28 0.05
CA VAL A 65 -6.89 -0.05 -0.49
C VAL A 65 -6.72 -0.76 -1.83
N LEU A 66 -7.17 -2.02 -1.96
CA LEU A 66 -7.16 -2.77 -3.22
C LEU A 66 -8.00 -2.11 -4.31
N ILE A 67 -9.18 -1.58 -3.97
CA ILE A 67 -10.04 -0.83 -4.89
C ILE A 67 -9.33 0.44 -5.37
N VAL A 68 -8.78 1.23 -4.45
CA VAL A 68 -8.11 2.49 -4.80
C VAL A 68 -6.86 2.23 -5.65
N ILE A 69 -5.97 1.34 -5.22
CA ILE A 69 -4.76 0.98 -5.97
C ILE A 69 -5.13 0.34 -7.31
N GLY A 70 -6.08 -0.59 -7.32
CA GLY A 70 -6.56 -1.26 -8.53
C GLY A 70 -7.13 -0.27 -9.55
N ALA A 71 -7.94 0.70 -9.10
CA ALA A 71 -8.48 1.75 -9.96
C ALA A 71 -7.38 2.64 -10.55
N ILE A 72 -6.40 3.06 -9.75
CA ILE A 72 -5.26 3.86 -10.21
C ILE A 72 -4.47 3.10 -11.29
N LEU A 73 -4.11 1.84 -11.02
CA LEU A 73 -3.38 0.99 -11.97
C LEU A 73 -4.16 0.75 -13.26
N LEU A 74 -5.49 0.56 -13.17
CA LEU A 74 -6.36 0.41 -14.33
C LEU A 74 -6.35 1.67 -15.20
N VAL A 75 -6.46 2.87 -14.60
CA VAL A 75 -6.42 4.13 -15.35
C VAL A 75 -5.05 4.34 -16.00
N ILE A 76 -3.96 4.12 -15.26
CA ILE A 76 -2.59 4.29 -15.78
C ILE A 76 -2.33 3.31 -16.93
N GLY A 77 -2.66 2.03 -16.75
CA GLY A 77 -2.50 1.00 -17.77
C GLY A 77 -3.33 1.29 -19.02
N PHE A 78 -4.56 1.80 -18.86
CA PHE A 78 -5.39 2.24 -19.98
C PHE A 78 -4.75 3.41 -20.75
N LEU A 79 -4.32 4.46 -20.05
CA LEU A 79 -3.68 5.62 -20.67
C LEU A 79 -2.39 5.24 -21.41
N GLY A 80 -1.55 4.40 -20.80
CA GLY A 80 -0.30 3.95 -21.41
C GLY A 80 -0.52 3.05 -22.63
N CYS A 81 -1.40 2.05 -22.53
CA CYS A 81 -1.70 1.14 -23.64
C CYS A 81 -2.40 1.86 -24.79
N TYR A 82 -3.48 2.61 -24.51
CA TYR A 82 -4.28 3.27 -25.53
C TYR A 82 -3.55 4.48 -26.13
N GLY A 83 -2.75 5.19 -25.33
CA GLY A 83 -1.89 6.28 -25.80
C GLY A 83 -0.84 5.78 -26.80
N ALA A 84 -0.12 4.71 -26.47
CA ALA A 84 0.83 4.11 -27.39
C ALA A 84 0.13 3.53 -28.63
N GLN A 85 -0.96 2.78 -28.49
CA GLN A 85 -1.67 2.17 -29.62
C GLN A 85 -2.22 3.20 -30.60
N ARG A 86 -2.91 4.24 -30.09
CA ARG A 86 -3.53 5.29 -30.91
C ARG A 86 -2.55 6.36 -31.38
N GLU A 87 -1.28 6.28 -30.98
CA GLU A 87 -0.28 7.31 -31.28
C GLU A 87 -0.79 8.72 -30.88
N SER A 88 -1.52 8.80 -29.76
CA SER A 88 -2.17 10.04 -29.32
C SER A 88 -1.30 10.80 -28.33
N LYS A 89 -0.71 11.90 -28.80
CA LYS A 89 0.13 12.80 -27.99
C LYS A 89 -0.53 13.21 -26.67
N CYS A 90 -1.83 13.50 -26.69
CA CYS A 90 -2.57 13.88 -25.50
C CYS A 90 -2.63 12.76 -24.45
N LEU A 91 -2.91 11.51 -24.87
CA LEU A 91 -2.95 10.36 -23.96
C LEU A 91 -1.56 10.04 -23.40
N LEU A 92 -0.50 10.12 -24.22
CA LEU A 92 0.89 9.94 -23.77
C LEU A 92 1.31 11.01 -22.75
N MET A 93 0.94 12.28 -22.97
CA MET A 93 1.19 13.35 -22.02
C MET A 93 0.41 13.16 -20.71
N MET A 94 -0.85 12.75 -20.77
CA MET A 94 -1.60 12.43 -19.54
C MET A 94 -0.98 11.27 -18.77
N PHE A 95 -0.57 10.20 -19.45
CA PHE A 95 0.17 9.10 -18.85
C PHE A 95 1.45 9.59 -18.15
N PHE A 96 2.26 10.39 -18.87
CA PHE A 96 3.48 10.99 -18.32
C PHE A 96 3.19 11.85 -17.08
N SER A 97 2.19 12.73 -17.13
CA SER A 97 1.83 13.61 -16.02
C SER A 97 1.36 12.83 -14.78
N VAL A 98 0.55 11.79 -14.96
CA VAL A 98 0.09 10.96 -13.83
C VAL A 98 1.26 10.23 -13.19
N VAL A 99 2.13 9.59 -13.98
CA VAL A 99 3.32 8.89 -13.45
C VAL A 99 4.27 9.87 -12.77
N LEU A 100 4.45 11.09 -13.30
CA LEU A 100 5.27 12.12 -12.67
C LEU A 100 4.71 12.55 -11.30
N ILE A 101 3.39 12.70 -11.18
CA ILE A 101 2.75 13.06 -9.91
C ILE A 101 2.97 11.94 -8.88
N ILE A 102 2.86 10.68 -9.29
CA ILE A 102 3.11 9.52 -8.41
C ILE A 102 4.57 9.52 -7.97
N PHE A 103 5.52 9.66 -8.89
CA PHE A 103 6.94 9.73 -8.57
C PHE A 103 7.26 10.85 -7.56
N ILE A 104 6.70 12.05 -7.74
CA ILE A 104 6.87 13.16 -6.79
C ILE A 104 6.27 12.82 -5.42
N ALA A 105 5.09 12.19 -5.39
CA ALA A 105 4.45 11.76 -4.15
C ALA A 105 5.28 10.68 -3.44
N GLU A 106 5.84 9.71 -4.16
CA GLU A 106 6.71 8.67 -3.60
C GLU A 106 7.98 9.27 -2.98
N VAL A 107 8.64 10.19 -3.68
CA VAL A 107 9.82 10.91 -3.15
C VAL A 107 9.44 11.72 -1.91
N ALA A 108 8.30 12.43 -1.93
CA ALA A 108 7.84 13.20 -0.77
C ALA A 108 7.56 12.30 0.44
N VAL A 109 6.87 11.17 0.24
CA VAL A 109 6.61 10.18 1.30
C VAL A 109 7.91 9.62 1.84
N ALA A 110 8.86 9.25 0.97
CA ALA A 110 10.17 8.74 1.39
C ALA A 110 10.97 9.75 2.22
N VAL A 111 10.99 11.02 1.80
CA VAL A 111 11.65 12.09 2.55
C VAL A 111 10.99 12.32 3.90
N VAL A 112 9.65 12.38 3.97
CA VAL A 112 8.92 12.55 5.23
C VAL A 112 9.17 11.36 6.16
N ALA A 113 9.10 10.14 5.66
CA ALA A 113 9.27 8.94 6.47
C ALA A 113 10.70 8.77 7.01
N LEU A 114 11.73 9.09 6.22
CA LEU A 114 13.13 8.84 6.61
C LEU A 114 13.81 10.03 7.29
N VAL A 115 13.47 11.26 6.90
CA VAL A 115 14.13 12.48 7.39
C VAL A 115 13.30 13.17 8.48
N TYR A 116 11.98 13.25 8.29
CA TYR A 116 11.07 13.97 9.19
C TYR A 116 10.23 13.00 10.02
N THR A 117 10.88 12.11 10.77
CA THR A 117 10.19 11.02 11.51
C THR A 117 9.12 11.52 12.47
N THR A 118 9.34 12.66 13.14
CA THR A 118 8.34 13.29 14.03
C THR A 118 7.12 13.81 13.27
N LEU A 119 7.32 14.34 12.06
CA LEU A 119 6.21 14.74 11.19
C LEU A 119 5.46 13.51 10.70
N ALA A 120 6.16 12.46 10.26
CA ALA A 120 5.57 11.21 9.84
C ALA A 120 4.72 10.58 10.97
N GLU A 121 5.23 10.55 12.19
CA GLU A 121 4.51 10.07 13.38
C GLU A 121 3.24 10.88 13.62
N SER A 122 3.31 12.21 13.56
CA SER A 122 2.16 13.08 13.80
C SER A 122 1.06 12.95 12.74
N LEU A 123 1.45 12.86 11.47
CA LEU A 123 0.52 12.67 10.35
C LEU A 123 -0.15 11.29 10.44
N LEU A 124 0.64 10.25 10.71
CA LEU A 124 0.11 8.90 10.83
C LEU A 124 -0.79 8.77 12.06
N SER A 125 -0.43 9.37 13.19
CA SER A 125 -1.25 9.42 14.41
C SER A 125 -2.58 10.11 14.19
N ALA A 126 -2.59 11.23 13.46
CA ALA A 126 -3.82 11.95 13.16
C ALA A 126 -4.82 11.12 12.32
N VAL A 127 -4.32 10.19 11.50
CA VAL A 127 -5.15 9.34 10.63
C VAL A 127 -5.49 8.01 11.29
N VAL A 128 -4.51 7.33 11.89
CA VAL A 128 -4.63 5.95 12.33
C VAL A 128 -5.19 5.85 13.76
N THR A 129 -4.78 6.71 14.69
CA THR A 129 -5.27 6.63 16.09
C THR A 129 -6.79 6.77 16.21
N PRO A 130 -7.48 7.69 15.49
CA PRO A 130 -8.95 7.77 15.52
C PRO A 130 -9.61 6.49 14.99
N VAL A 131 -9.10 5.96 13.87
CA VAL A 131 -9.59 4.72 13.27
C VAL A 131 -9.36 3.54 14.22
N LEU A 132 -8.20 3.49 14.87
CA LEU A 132 -7.87 2.49 15.87
C LEU A 132 -8.85 2.55 17.05
N LYS A 133 -9.15 3.74 17.58
CA LYS A 133 -10.11 3.89 18.69
C LYS A 133 -11.54 3.48 18.34
N GLU A 134 -11.97 3.77 17.12
CA GLU A 134 -13.36 3.53 16.70
C GLU A 134 -13.60 2.11 16.18
N GLN A 135 -12.66 1.59 15.38
CA GLN A 135 -12.85 0.36 14.62
C GLN A 135 -12.26 -0.86 15.34
N TYR A 136 -11.25 -0.71 16.20
CA TYR A 136 -10.68 -1.85 16.92
C TYR A 136 -11.67 -2.42 17.95
N GLY A 137 -11.99 -3.70 17.81
CA GLY A 137 -13.04 -4.42 18.53
C GLY A 137 -14.43 -4.35 17.88
N LYS A 138 -14.68 -3.38 16.99
CA LYS A 138 -15.96 -3.19 16.29
C LYS A 138 -15.94 -3.85 14.92
N ASP A 139 -14.95 -3.47 14.12
CA ASP A 139 -14.65 -4.12 12.86
C ASP A 139 -13.63 -5.23 13.14
N GLN A 140 -14.12 -6.45 13.12
CA GLN A 140 -13.30 -7.61 13.43
C GLN A 140 -12.21 -7.80 12.34
N THR A 141 -12.38 -7.24 11.12
CA THR A 141 -11.32 -7.29 10.09
C THR A 141 -10.12 -6.45 10.50
N PHE A 142 -10.41 -5.19 10.79
CA PHE A 142 -9.43 -4.23 11.24
C PHE A 142 -8.73 -4.70 12.52
N THR A 143 -9.49 -5.27 13.45
CA THR A 143 -8.99 -5.86 14.70
C THR A 143 -7.99 -6.99 14.43
N THR A 144 -8.27 -7.90 13.51
CA THR A 144 -7.37 -9.00 13.16
C THR A 144 -6.11 -8.50 12.47
N ILE A 145 -6.20 -7.58 11.49
CA ILE A 145 -5.03 -6.96 10.85
C ILE A 145 -4.13 -6.33 11.90
N TRP A 146 -4.72 -5.49 12.76
CA TRP A 146 -3.96 -4.78 13.77
C TRP A 146 -3.36 -5.74 14.80
N ASN A 147 -4.08 -6.81 15.16
CA ASN A 147 -3.54 -7.88 15.99
C ASN A 147 -2.34 -8.57 15.34
N THR A 148 -2.42 -8.91 14.06
CA THR A 148 -1.30 -9.51 13.32
C THR A 148 -0.12 -8.54 13.26
N THR A 149 -0.35 -7.25 13.00
CA THR A 149 0.71 -6.23 13.02
C THR A 149 1.38 -6.17 14.39
N MET A 150 0.60 -6.00 15.46
CA MET A 150 1.11 -5.95 16.85
C MET A 150 1.90 -7.21 17.22
N THR A 151 1.43 -8.39 16.80
CA THR A 151 2.12 -9.66 17.07
C THR A 151 3.38 -9.84 16.24
N LYS A 152 3.36 -9.50 14.94
CA LYS A 152 4.49 -9.70 14.01
C LYS A 152 5.62 -8.69 14.24
N VAL A 153 5.25 -7.47 14.60
CA VAL A 153 6.18 -6.35 14.81
C VAL A 153 6.46 -6.14 16.30
N HIS A 154 5.95 -7.02 17.17
CA HIS A 154 6.17 -7.01 18.62
C HIS A 154 5.92 -5.64 19.27
N CYS A 155 4.80 -5.01 18.91
CA CYS A 155 4.46 -3.65 19.27
C CYS A 155 3.02 -3.54 19.81
N CYS A 156 2.66 -2.39 20.38
CA CYS A 156 1.32 -2.13 20.89
C CYS A 156 0.84 -0.70 20.60
N GLY A 157 -0.39 -0.61 20.07
CA GLY A 157 -0.94 0.67 19.63
C GLY A 157 -0.15 1.21 18.43
N LEU A 158 -0.42 2.44 18.03
CA LEU A 158 0.40 3.10 17.02
C LEU A 158 1.65 3.71 17.67
N ASN A 159 1.41 4.51 18.71
CA ASN A 159 2.44 5.20 19.50
C ASN A 159 2.71 4.45 20.80
N ASN A 160 1.66 3.99 21.48
CA ASN A 160 1.75 3.14 22.68
C ASN A 160 0.37 2.60 23.09
N TYR A 161 0.31 1.88 24.22
CA TYR A 161 -0.93 1.33 24.77
C TYR A 161 -2.03 2.36 25.06
N THR A 162 -1.70 3.63 25.30
CA THR A 162 -2.69 4.69 25.59
C THR A 162 -3.54 5.05 24.38
N ASP A 163 -3.15 4.65 23.17
CA ASP A 163 -3.99 4.80 21.97
C ASP A 163 -5.34 4.07 22.12
N PHE A 164 -5.40 3.05 22.98
CA PHE A 164 -6.64 2.33 23.29
C PHE A 164 -7.46 2.96 24.42
N ASN A 165 -7.00 4.05 25.05
CA ASN A 165 -7.80 4.77 26.04
C ASN A 165 -9.10 5.29 25.40
N ASP A 166 -10.21 5.01 26.08
CA ASP A 166 -11.58 5.35 25.64
C ASP A 166 -12.01 4.75 24.29
N SER A 167 -11.23 3.80 23.76
CA SER A 167 -11.55 3.06 22.55
C SER A 167 -12.81 2.21 22.73
N PHE A 168 -13.41 1.80 21.61
CA PHE A 168 -14.52 0.85 21.61
C PHE A 168 -14.17 -0.44 22.35
N TRP A 169 -12.97 -0.98 22.10
CA TRP A 169 -12.46 -2.18 22.76
C TRP A 169 -12.39 -2.04 24.28
N TYR A 170 -11.79 -0.97 24.78
CA TYR A 170 -11.64 -0.73 26.22
C TYR A 170 -13.01 -0.58 26.90
N LYS A 171 -13.96 0.11 26.26
CA LYS A 171 -15.33 0.28 26.77
C LYS A 171 -16.11 -1.04 26.85
N GLN A 172 -15.86 -1.99 25.94
CA GLN A 172 -16.49 -3.30 25.98
C GLN A 172 -15.84 -4.26 26.97
N HIS A 173 -14.50 -4.34 26.98
CA HIS A 173 -13.78 -5.41 27.67
C HIS A 173 -13.18 -4.96 29.02
N GLY A 174 -13.04 -3.66 29.25
CA GLY A 174 -12.37 -3.12 30.45
C GLY A 174 -10.87 -3.40 30.50
N SER A 175 -10.26 -3.81 29.38
CA SER A 175 -8.85 -4.19 29.28
C SER A 175 -8.24 -3.78 27.94
N TYR A 176 -6.91 -3.76 27.86
CA TYR A 176 -6.17 -3.56 26.60
C TYR A 176 -6.01 -4.86 25.82
N PRO A 177 -5.62 -4.79 24.55
CA PRO A 177 -5.20 -5.97 23.78
C PRO A 177 -4.05 -6.71 24.46
N HIS A 178 -4.05 -8.03 24.37
CA HIS A 178 -3.06 -8.89 25.04
C HIS A 178 -1.61 -8.62 24.58
N GLN A 179 -1.43 -8.18 23.33
CA GLN A 179 -0.13 -7.80 22.76
C GLN A 179 0.52 -6.65 23.54
N CYS A 180 -0.29 -5.76 24.14
CA CYS A 180 0.18 -4.64 24.96
C CYS A 180 0.77 -5.05 26.30
N CYS A 181 0.52 -6.28 26.75
CA CYS A 181 1.11 -6.84 27.97
C CYS A 181 2.12 -7.98 27.67
N ASN A 182 2.42 -8.24 26.40
CA ASN A 182 3.30 -9.31 25.93
C ASN A 182 2.89 -10.71 26.45
N PHE A 183 1.58 -10.97 26.50
CA PHE A 183 1.06 -12.26 26.93
C PHE A 183 1.04 -13.25 25.76
N ILE A 184 1.91 -14.27 25.83
CA ILE A 184 1.86 -15.42 24.92
C ILE A 184 0.94 -16.52 25.48
N ASN A 185 0.74 -16.61 26.80
CA ASN A 185 -0.08 -17.66 27.45
C ASN A 185 -0.58 -17.25 28.85
N SER A 186 -1.43 -16.23 28.98
CA SER A 186 -2.13 -15.96 30.26
C SER A 186 -3.55 -15.49 30.01
N THR A 187 -4.48 -16.02 30.81
CA THR A 187 -5.91 -15.67 30.84
C THR A 187 -6.20 -14.38 31.60
N GLU A 188 -5.16 -13.69 32.09
CA GLU A 188 -5.31 -12.44 32.84
C GLU A 188 -5.59 -11.25 31.92
N PRO A 189 -6.56 -10.39 32.26
CA PRO A 189 -6.84 -9.19 31.48
C PRO A 189 -5.65 -8.23 31.52
N CYS A 190 -5.28 -7.66 30.37
CA CYS A 190 -4.24 -6.63 30.28
C CYS A 190 -4.77 -5.31 30.87
N THR A 191 -4.43 -5.04 32.13
CA THR A 191 -4.83 -3.81 32.86
C THR A 191 -3.90 -2.64 32.54
N VAL A 192 -4.33 -1.41 32.87
CA VAL A 192 -3.53 -0.18 32.68
C VAL A 192 -2.17 -0.27 33.37
N THR A 193 -2.15 -0.72 34.62
CA THR A 193 -0.92 -0.83 35.40
C THR A 193 0.04 -1.83 34.79
N LEU A 194 -0.47 -2.94 34.27
CA LEU A 194 0.35 -3.97 33.64
C LEU A 194 0.88 -3.52 32.27
N ALA A 195 0.04 -2.89 31.44
CA ALA A 195 0.47 -2.33 30.16
C ALA A 195 1.55 -1.25 30.35
N ALA A 196 1.38 -0.39 31.36
CA ALA A 196 2.39 0.59 31.76
C ALA A 196 3.68 -0.05 32.27
N GLN A 197 3.58 -1.12 33.07
CA GLN A 197 4.74 -1.86 33.59
C GLN A 197 5.54 -2.55 32.47
N LYS A 198 4.83 -3.16 31.51
CA LYS A 198 5.46 -3.84 30.37
C LYS A 198 6.07 -2.86 29.38
N ASN A 199 5.49 -1.67 29.25
CA ASN A 199 5.98 -0.57 28.43
C ASN A 199 6.37 -1.01 27.01
N VAL A 200 5.48 -1.75 26.36
CA VAL A 200 5.67 -2.22 24.98
C VAL A 200 5.70 -1.01 24.03
N THR A 201 6.70 -0.94 23.17
CA THR A 201 6.89 0.15 22.20
C THR A 201 5.73 0.23 21.20
N GLY A 202 5.44 1.45 20.74
CA GLY A 202 4.49 1.69 19.64
C GLY A 202 4.89 1.02 18.34
N CYS A 203 3.89 0.69 17.52
CA CYS A 203 4.14 0.08 16.21
C CYS A 203 4.82 1.03 15.23
N PHE A 204 4.64 2.36 15.33
CA PHE A 204 5.32 3.30 14.45
C PHE A 204 6.84 3.18 14.56
N ASP A 205 7.37 3.24 15.79
CA ASP A 205 8.81 3.15 16.04
C ASP A 205 9.38 1.80 15.62
N GLN A 206 8.68 0.71 15.94
CA GLN A 206 9.13 -0.65 15.60
C GLN A 206 9.12 -0.90 14.09
N ILE A 207 8.10 -0.43 13.36
CA ILE A 207 8.06 -0.51 11.89
C ILE A 207 9.21 0.30 11.28
N LEU A 208 9.47 1.49 11.82
CA LEU A 208 10.53 2.35 11.31
C LEU A 208 11.91 1.73 11.55
N GLU A 209 12.11 1.11 12.71
CA GLU A 209 13.33 0.37 13.03
C GLU A 209 13.51 -0.87 12.15
N GLU A 210 12.44 -1.61 11.87
CA GLU A 210 12.45 -2.72 10.90
C GLU A 210 12.83 -2.26 9.50
N ILE A 211 12.30 -1.12 9.04
CA ILE A 211 12.68 -0.52 7.75
C ILE A 211 14.16 -0.12 7.73
N ARG A 212 14.68 0.45 8.82
CA ARG A 212 16.10 0.81 8.95
C ARG A 212 17.01 -0.41 8.97
N THR A 213 16.61 -1.45 9.69
CA THR A 213 17.34 -2.71 9.81
C THR A 213 17.38 -3.45 8.48
N ASN A 214 16.27 -3.44 7.74
CA ASN A 214 16.15 -4.04 6.42
C ASN A 214 16.24 -3.01 5.29
N ALA A 215 16.97 -1.90 5.50
CA ALA A 215 17.04 -0.78 4.56
C ALA A 215 17.52 -1.20 3.16
N GLY A 216 18.34 -2.25 3.06
CA GLY A 216 18.77 -2.79 1.77
C GLY A 216 17.61 -3.35 0.93
N VAL A 217 16.71 -4.14 1.54
CA VAL A 217 15.56 -4.73 0.84
C VAL A 217 14.52 -3.65 0.53
N ALA A 218 14.15 -2.85 1.54
CA ALA A 218 13.16 -1.79 1.37
C ALA A 218 13.63 -0.75 0.34
N GLY A 219 14.90 -0.32 0.43
CA GLY A 219 15.51 0.58 -0.53
C GLY A 219 15.62 -0.02 -1.94
N GLY A 220 15.92 -1.31 -2.06
CA GLY A 220 15.94 -2.01 -3.35
C GLY A 220 14.58 -2.04 -4.04
N VAL A 221 13.51 -2.32 -3.30
CA VAL A 221 12.13 -2.28 -3.82
C VAL A 221 11.77 -0.86 -4.26
N ALA A 222 12.01 0.15 -3.42
CA ALA A 222 11.71 1.55 -3.73
C ALA A 222 12.50 2.04 -4.95
N ALA A 223 13.80 1.73 -5.04
CA ALA A 223 14.63 2.08 -6.19
C ALA A 223 14.17 1.39 -7.48
N GLY A 224 13.68 0.14 -7.39
CA GLY A 224 13.11 -0.59 -8.52
C GLY A 224 11.84 0.07 -9.07
N ILE A 225 10.93 0.48 -8.17
CA ILE A 225 9.70 1.19 -8.54
C ILE A 225 10.07 2.53 -9.21
N ALA A 226 10.90 3.34 -8.57
CA ALA A 226 11.38 4.61 -9.11
C ALA A 226 12.04 4.45 -10.51
N ALA A 227 12.87 3.42 -10.70
CA ALA A 227 13.49 3.15 -11.98
C ALA A 227 12.47 2.78 -13.07
N LEU A 228 11.45 2.00 -12.74
CA LEU A 228 10.37 1.65 -13.67
C LEU A 228 9.55 2.87 -14.06
N GLU A 229 9.23 3.76 -13.12
CA GLU A 229 8.52 5.01 -13.40
C GLU A 229 9.32 5.94 -14.31
N ILE A 230 10.61 6.14 -14.02
CA ILE A 230 11.51 6.93 -14.85
C ILE A 230 11.60 6.35 -16.26
N ALA A 231 11.74 5.02 -16.38
CA ALA A 231 11.77 4.35 -17.68
C ALA A 231 10.45 4.55 -18.44
N ALA A 232 9.30 4.43 -17.77
CA ALA A 232 7.99 4.65 -18.36
C ALA A 232 7.81 6.09 -18.86
N MET A 233 8.22 7.08 -18.05
CA MET A 233 8.22 8.49 -18.42
C MET A 233 9.14 8.77 -19.62
N ALA A 234 10.36 8.23 -19.63
CA ALA A 234 11.31 8.38 -20.72
C ALA A 234 10.78 7.78 -22.03
N VAL A 235 10.17 6.59 -21.98
CA VAL A 235 9.56 5.94 -23.14
C VAL A 235 8.35 6.74 -23.65
N SER A 236 7.50 7.24 -22.74
CA SER A 236 6.37 8.08 -23.12
C SER A 236 6.83 9.35 -23.86
N MET A 237 7.85 10.04 -23.33
CA MET A 237 8.41 11.23 -23.95
C MET A 237 9.10 10.93 -25.29
N TYR A 238 9.83 9.82 -25.38
CA TYR A 238 10.44 9.37 -26.63
C TYR A 238 9.39 9.16 -27.73
N LEU A 239 8.29 8.45 -27.41
CA LEU A 239 7.19 8.25 -28.34
C LEU A 239 6.50 9.58 -28.68
N TYR A 240 6.26 10.47 -27.72
CA TYR A 240 5.70 11.80 -27.96
C TYR A 240 6.51 12.59 -28.99
N CYS A 241 7.83 12.71 -28.80
CA CYS A 241 8.71 13.44 -29.72
C CYS A 241 8.71 12.81 -31.12
N ARG A 242 8.74 11.48 -31.20
CA ARG A 242 8.70 10.77 -32.49
C ARG A 242 7.39 10.93 -33.25
N LEU A 243 6.29 11.11 -32.53
CA LEU A 243 4.98 11.42 -33.13
C LEU A 243 4.88 12.90 -33.53
N ASP A 244 5.76 13.76 -33.04
CA ASP A 244 5.86 15.17 -33.45
C ASP A 244 6.70 15.35 -34.72
N GLU A 245 7.64 14.45 -34.96
CA GLU A 245 8.44 14.40 -36.18
C GLU A 245 7.71 13.78 -37.39
N LYS A 246 6.56 13.12 -37.19
CA LYS A 246 5.70 12.55 -38.24
C LYS A 246 4.71 13.59 -38.76
#